data_AF-A0A5B6ZN53-F1
#
_entry.id   AF-A0A5B6ZN53-F1
#
_cell.length_a   1.000
_cell.length_b   1.000
_cell.length_c   1.000
_cell.angle_alpha   90.00
_cell.angle_beta   90.00
_cell.angle_gamma   90.00
#
_symmetry.space_group_name_H-M   'P 1'
#
loop_
_entity.id
_entity.type
_entity.pdbx_description
1 polymer ?
#
loop_
_entity_poly.entity_id
_entity_poly.type
_entity_poly.pdbx_seq_one_letter_code
_entity_poly.pdbx_strand_id
1 'polypeptide(L)'
;AGMKFVVTSNMMLANKYWAAFLVFSSSNFVLALFASLITAFISPEAAGSGIPEVKAYLNGVDAPGIFSLRTLVVKIAGSISAVSGSLLVGKAGPMVHTGACIASLLGQGGSKKYRLTWRWLRFF
;
A
#
# COMPACT_ATOMS: atom_id res chain seq x y z
N ALA A 1 -12.95 7.80 2.36
CA ALA A 1 -14.09 7.57 3.26
C ALA A 1 -15.41 8.20 2.78
N GLY A 2 -15.40 9.25 1.94
CA GLY A 2 -16.59 10.05 1.62
C GLY A 2 -17.76 9.31 0.97
N MET A 3 -17.61 8.81 -0.26
CA MET A 3 -18.74 8.29 -1.04
C MET A 3 -19.45 7.10 -0.39
N LYS A 4 -18.69 6.11 0.11
CA LYS A 4 -19.25 4.96 0.86
C LYS A 4 -20.08 5.42 2.04
N PHE A 5 -19.54 6.36 2.83
CA PHE A 5 -20.21 6.87 4.02
C PHE A 5 -21.49 7.65 3.68
N VAL A 6 -21.44 8.51 2.65
CA VAL A 6 -22.61 9.27 2.19
C VAL A 6 -23.72 8.33 1.70
N VAL A 7 -23.38 7.31 0.91
CA VAL A 7 -24.37 6.34 0.41
C VAL A 7 -24.99 5.54 1.56
N THR A 8 -24.18 5.02 2.49
CA THR A 8 -24.68 4.30 3.66
C THR A 8 -25.55 5.20 4.55
N SER A 9 -25.13 6.45 4.79
CA SER A 9 -25.87 7.40 5.60
C SER A 9 -27.24 7.76 5.00
N ASN A 10 -27.30 8.01 3.70
CA ASN A 10 -28.57 8.29 3.00
C ASN A 10 -29.54 7.10 3.09
N MET A 11 -29.05 5.86 3.00
CA MET A 11 -29.88 4.66 3.17
C MET A 11 -30.38 4.48 4.60
N MET A 12 -29.56 4.84 5.60
CA MET A 12 -29.99 4.84 7.01
C MET A 12 -31.08 5.89 7.27
N LEU A 13 -30.93 7.10 6.73
CA LEU A 13 -31.94 8.17 6.84
C LEU A 13 -33.28 7.77 6.18
N ALA A 14 -33.22 6.96 5.12
CA ALA A 14 -34.40 6.38 4.48
C ALA A 14 -34.98 5.14 5.21
N ASN A 15 -34.57 4.87 6.45
CA ASN A 15 -34.96 3.69 7.25
C ASN A 15 -34.61 2.31 6.62
N LYS A 16 -33.67 2.27 5.66
CA LYS A 16 -33.24 1.04 4.98
C LYS A 16 -31.96 0.46 5.61
N TYR A 17 -32.03 0.11 6.90
CA TYR A 17 -30.87 -0.32 7.70
C TYR A 17 -30.15 -1.56 7.14
N TRP A 18 -30.90 -2.59 6.74
CA TRP A 18 -30.33 -3.80 6.16
C TRP A 18 -29.57 -3.54 4.86
N ALA A 19 -30.13 -2.72 3.98
CA ALA A 19 -29.46 -2.34 2.74
C ALA A 19 -28.19 -1.52 3.01
N ALA A 20 -28.25 -0.58 3.97
CA ALA A 20 -27.11 0.20 4.40
C ALA A 20 -25.97 -0.68 4.93
N PHE A 21 -26.30 -1.68 5.76
CA PHE A 21 -25.34 -2.66 6.28
C PHE A 21 -24.69 -3.48 5.16
N LEU A 22 -25.48 -4.02 4.24
CA LEU A 22 -24.96 -4.81 3.12
C LEU A 22 -24.05 -3.99 2.21
N VAL A 23 -24.42 -2.76 1.87
CA VAL A 23 -23.59 -1.87 1.04
C VAL A 23 -22.28 -1.52 1.74
N PHE A 24 -22.32 -1.20 3.03
CA PHE A 24 -21.11 -0.89 3.80
C PHE A 24 -20.18 -2.10 3.92
N SER A 25 -20.74 -3.26 4.27
CA SER A 25 -19.99 -4.51 4.45
C SER A 25 -19.37 -4.99 3.14
N SER A 26 -20.16 -5.06 2.06
CA SER A 26 -19.66 -5.46 0.74
C SER A 26 -18.59 -4.52 0.20
N SER A 27 -18.75 -3.20 0.36
CA SER A 27 -17.74 -2.22 -0.05
C SER A 27 -16.41 -2.42 0.70
N ASN A 28 -16.46 -2.67 2.01
CA ASN A 28 -15.27 -2.94 2.81
C ASN A 28 -14.61 -4.25 2.38
N PHE A 29 -15.42 -5.29 2.18
CA PHE A 29 -14.93 -6.60 1.76
C PHE A 29 -14.20 -6.53 0.42
N VAL A 30 -14.77 -5.85 -0.59
CA VAL A 30 -14.13 -5.70 -1.90
C VAL A 30 -12.80 -4.96 -1.81
N LEU A 31 -12.73 -3.87 -1.04
CA LEU A 31 -11.49 -3.10 -0.87
C LEU A 31 -10.42 -3.89 -0.09
N ALA A 32 -10.82 -4.60 0.97
CA ALA A 32 -9.91 -5.44 1.74
C ALA A 32 -9.42 -6.64 0.91
N LEU A 33 -10.30 -7.27 0.14
CA LEU A 33 -9.97 -8.36 -0.77
C LEU A 33 -9.00 -7.88 -1.84
N PHE A 34 -9.27 -6.73 -2.47
CA PHE A 34 -8.35 -6.14 -3.45
C PHE A 34 -6.96 -5.89 -2.84
N ALA A 35 -6.89 -5.26 -1.66
CA ALA A 35 -5.62 -5.00 -0.96
C ALA A 35 -4.86 -6.30 -0.66
N SER A 36 -5.57 -7.35 -0.23
CA SER A 36 -5.01 -8.66 0.06
C SER A 36 -4.48 -9.34 -1.22
N LEU A 37 -5.29 -9.39 -2.28
CA LEU A 37 -4.93 -10.06 -3.53
C LEU A 37 -3.71 -9.43 -4.21
N ILE A 38 -3.66 -8.10 -4.31
CA ILE A 38 -2.48 -7.44 -4.91
C ILE A 38 -1.22 -7.68 -4.09
N THR A 39 -1.33 -7.71 -2.76
CA THR A 39 -0.18 -7.96 -1.89
C THR A 39 0.26 -9.42 -2.01
N ALA A 40 -0.65 -10.37 -1.90
CA ALA A 40 -0.34 -11.80 -1.92
C ALA A 40 0.19 -12.30 -3.27
N PHE A 41 -0.41 -11.84 -4.38
CA PHE A 41 -0.07 -12.37 -5.72
C PHE A 41 0.93 -11.50 -6.49
N ILE A 42 0.98 -10.19 -6.22
CA ILE A 42 1.91 -9.30 -6.93
C ILE A 42 3.17 -9.06 -6.09
N SER A 43 3.09 -8.62 -4.84
CA SER A 43 4.33 -8.34 -4.08
C SER A 43 4.18 -8.70 -2.61
N PRO A 44 4.49 -9.95 -2.22
CA PRO A 44 4.44 -10.37 -0.82
C PRO A 44 5.31 -9.50 0.10
N GLU A 45 6.43 -8.98 -0.42
CA GLU A 45 7.33 -8.04 0.27
C GLU A 45 6.64 -6.72 0.70
N ALA A 46 5.49 -6.39 0.11
CA ALA A 46 4.73 -5.20 0.48
C ALA A 46 3.83 -5.44 1.72
N ALA A 47 3.76 -6.68 2.23
CA ALA A 47 2.94 -7.00 3.39
C ALA A 47 3.33 -6.20 4.65
N GLY A 48 2.37 -6.04 5.56
CA GLY A 48 2.60 -5.42 6.86
C GLY A 48 3.09 -3.98 6.81
N SER A 49 3.83 -3.60 7.85
CA SER A 49 4.31 -2.22 8.08
C SER A 49 5.45 -1.84 7.14
N GLY A 50 6.45 -2.71 6.95
CA GLY A 50 7.69 -2.36 6.27
C GLY A 50 8.79 -1.79 7.20
N ILE A 51 8.47 -1.49 8.47
CA ILE A 51 9.47 -1.04 9.46
C ILE A 51 10.51 -2.14 9.76
N PRO A 52 10.13 -3.40 10.05
CA PRO A 52 11.11 -4.47 10.29
C PRO A 52 12.07 -4.66 9.12
N GLU A 53 11.59 -4.56 7.89
CA GLU A 53 12.33 -4.74 6.64
C GLU A 53 13.35 -3.61 6.45
N VAL A 54 12.92 -2.35 6.65
CA VAL A 54 13.83 -1.20 6.65
C VAL A 54 14.88 -1.33 7.75
N LYS A 55 14.51 -1.79 8.95
CA LYS A 55 15.44 -2.01 10.05
C LYS A 55 16.46 -3.11 9.74
N ALA A 56 16.00 -4.22 9.14
CA ALA A 56 16.86 -5.32 8.72
C ALA A 56 17.87 -4.85 7.68
N TYR A 57 17.42 -4.05 6.70
CA TYR A 57 18.30 -3.47 5.68
C TYR A 57 19.36 -2.56 6.28
N LEU A 58 18.99 -1.66 7.20
CA LEU A 58 19.94 -0.78 7.90
C LEU A 58 20.92 -1.56 8.79
N ASN A 59 20.53 -2.76 9.25
CA ASN A 59 21.41 -3.70 9.95
C ASN A 59 22.29 -4.55 8.99
N GLY A 60 22.22 -4.31 7.68
CA GLY A 60 23.03 -4.99 6.67
C GLY A 60 22.39 -6.25 6.06
N VAL A 61 21.11 -6.53 6.36
CA VAL A 61 20.37 -7.67 5.78
C VAL A 61 19.52 -7.19 4.61
N ASP A 62 19.98 -7.46 3.39
CA ASP A 62 19.25 -7.11 2.16
C ASP A 62 18.35 -8.26 1.69
N ALA A 63 17.05 -8.15 1.95
CA ALA A 63 16.06 -9.11 1.50
C ALA A 63 15.66 -8.84 0.03
N PRO A 64 15.48 -9.89 -0.79
CA PRO A 64 15.31 -9.74 -2.22
C PRO A 64 14.04 -8.97 -2.58
N GLY A 65 14.21 -7.82 -3.25
CA GLY A 65 13.09 -7.08 -3.80
C GLY A 65 12.30 -6.20 -2.82
N ILE A 66 12.78 -6.04 -1.57
CA ILE A 66 12.12 -5.18 -0.57
C ILE A 66 11.92 -3.74 -1.07
N PHE A 67 12.90 -3.17 -1.78
CA PHE A 67 12.82 -1.80 -2.30
C PHE A 67 12.53 -1.70 -3.80
N SER A 68 11.93 -2.73 -4.39
CA SER A 68 11.62 -2.72 -5.81
C SER A 68 10.48 -1.74 -6.15
N LEU A 69 10.46 -1.21 -7.38
CA LEU A 69 9.34 -0.38 -7.87
C LEU A 69 8.00 -1.13 -7.79
N ARG A 70 8.02 -2.47 -7.98
CA ARG A 70 6.83 -3.32 -7.85
C ARG A 70 6.30 -3.28 -6.41
N THR A 71 7.19 -3.45 -5.43
CA THR A 71 6.87 -3.37 -4.01
C THR A 71 6.33 -2.00 -3.64
N LEU A 72 6.95 -0.91 -4.13
CA LEU A 72 6.48 0.46 -3.92
C LEU A 72 5.03 0.66 -4.40
N VAL A 73 4.73 0.27 -5.65
CA VAL A 73 3.38 0.44 -6.22
C VAL A 73 2.34 -0.37 -5.45
N VAL A 74 2.65 -1.64 -5.13
CA VAL A 74 1.74 -2.51 -4.36
C VAL A 74 1.54 -1.98 -2.94
N LYS A 75 2.59 -1.50 -2.27
CA LYS A 75 2.52 -0.93 -0.92
C LYS A 75 1.58 0.27 -0.87
N ILE A 76 1.69 1.19 -1.84
CA ILE A 76 0.85 2.38 -1.92
C ILE A 76 -0.61 1.98 -2.18
N ALA A 77 -0.86 1.20 -3.23
CA ALA A 77 -2.22 0.79 -3.61
C ALA A 77 -2.91 -0.04 -2.51
N GLY A 78 -2.18 -0.98 -1.90
CA GLY A 78 -2.65 -1.84 -0.81
C GLY A 78 -2.97 -1.02 0.44
N SER A 79 -2.11 -0.09 0.83
CA SER A 79 -2.33 0.76 2.00
C SER A 79 -3.55 1.68 1.82
N ILE A 80 -3.71 2.29 0.64
CA ILE A 80 -4.89 3.13 0.33
C ILE A 80 -6.17 2.30 0.40
N SER A 81 -6.15 1.10 -0.19
CA SER A 81 -7.30 0.20 -0.23
C SER A 81 -7.66 -0.32 1.16
N ALA A 82 -6.67 -0.68 1.98
CA ALA A 82 -6.89 -1.14 3.35
C ALA A 82 -7.51 -0.07 4.25
N VAL A 83 -6.97 1.15 4.21
CA VAL A 83 -7.52 2.29 4.96
C VAL A 83 -8.93 2.65 4.46
N SER A 84 -9.16 2.59 3.14
CA SER A 84 -10.48 2.87 2.55
C SER A 84 -11.51 1.78 2.89
N GLY A 85 -11.06 0.53 3.03
CA GLY A 85 -11.83 -0.63 3.49
C GLY A 85 -12.11 -0.63 4.99
N SER A 86 -11.74 0.43 5.71
CA SER A 86 -11.99 0.59 7.15
C SER A 86 -11.32 -0.50 8.00
N LEU A 87 -10.21 -1.09 7.52
CA LEU A 87 -9.37 -1.95 8.34
C LEU A 87 -8.70 -1.13 9.45
N LEU A 88 -8.54 -1.73 10.63
CA LEU A 88 -7.87 -1.13 11.79
C LEU A 88 -6.35 -1.14 11.58
N VAL A 89 -5.87 -0.35 10.62
CA VAL A 89 -4.45 -0.29 10.25
C VAL A 89 -3.93 1.15 10.26
N GLY A 90 -2.69 1.32 10.71
CA GLY A 90 -2.00 2.61 10.72
C GLY A 90 -1.22 2.89 9.43
N LYS A 91 -1.19 4.16 9.00
CA LYS A 91 -0.42 4.60 7.82
C LYS A 91 1.08 4.85 8.07
N ALA A 92 1.48 5.00 9.33
CA ALA A 92 2.85 5.41 9.69
C ALA A 92 3.91 4.43 9.18
N GLY A 93 3.70 3.13 9.42
CA GLY A 93 4.61 2.07 8.98
C GLY A 93 4.81 2.04 7.46
N PRO A 94 3.73 1.88 6.67
CA PRO A 94 3.83 1.87 5.22
C PRO A 94 4.49 3.12 4.62
N MET A 95 4.34 4.30 5.23
CA MET A 95 5.01 5.52 4.78
C MET A 95 6.54 5.45 4.94
N VAL A 96 7.04 4.85 6.02
CA VAL A 96 8.49 4.65 6.23
C VAL A 96 9.08 3.77 5.12
N HIS A 97 8.44 2.64 4.83
CA HIS A 97 8.90 1.73 3.77
C HIS A 97 8.77 2.36 2.38
N THR A 98 7.68 3.08 2.11
CA THR A 98 7.50 3.83 0.87
C THR A 98 8.64 4.83 0.66
N GLY A 99 9.03 5.57 1.71
CA GLY A 99 10.17 6.49 1.68
C GLY A 99 11.49 5.78 1.39
N ALA A 100 11.75 4.65 2.03
CA ALA A 100 12.94 3.83 1.79
C ALA A 100 13.00 3.30 0.35
N CYS A 101 11.88 2.82 -0.20
CA CYS A 101 11.79 2.41 -1.60
C CYS A 101 12.12 3.55 -2.56
N ILE A 102 11.56 4.74 -2.34
CA ILE A 102 11.83 5.93 -3.18
C ILE A 102 13.31 6.31 -3.08
N ALA A 103 13.87 6.33 -1.88
CA ALA A 103 15.29 6.65 -1.66
C ALA A 103 16.20 5.64 -2.36
N SER A 104 15.91 4.34 -2.28
CA SER A 104 16.66 3.28 -2.96
C SER A 104 16.59 3.42 -4.49
N LEU A 105 15.39 3.67 -5.04
CA LEU A 105 15.17 3.79 -6.49
C LEU A 105 15.81 5.06 -7.08
N LEU A 106 15.74 6.18 -6.37
CA LEU A 106 16.30 7.45 -6.84
C LEU A 106 17.80 7.56 -6.55
N GLY A 107 18.26 7.06 -5.40
CA GLY A 107 19.66 7.13 -4.96
C GLY A 107 20.62 6.43 -5.92
N GLN A 108 20.19 5.34 -6.56
CA GLN A 108 21.00 4.58 -7.53
C GLN A 108 21.01 5.18 -8.94
N GLY A 109 20.51 6.42 -9.11
CA GLY A 109 20.34 7.03 -10.43
C GLY A 109 19.21 6.40 -11.25
N GLY A 110 18.22 5.78 -10.60
CA GLY A 110 17.04 5.20 -11.23
C GLY A 110 17.08 3.68 -11.41
N SER A 111 16.13 3.12 -12.17
CA SER A 111 15.96 1.68 -12.31
C SER A 111 16.45 1.16 -13.67
N LYS A 112 17.48 0.30 -13.66
CA LYS A 112 17.95 -0.42 -14.85
C LYS A 112 16.87 -1.32 -15.46
N LYS A 113 16.01 -1.92 -14.62
CA LYS A 113 14.92 -2.82 -15.06
C LYS A 113 13.87 -2.10 -15.91
N TYR A 114 13.60 -0.82 -15.62
CA TYR A 114 12.61 0.00 -16.35
C TYR A 114 13.26 1.01 -17.30
N ARG A 115 14.58 0.90 -17.54
CA ARG A 115 15.38 1.83 -18.37
C ARG A 115 15.27 3.31 -17.98
N LEU A 116 14.89 3.59 -16.73
CA LEU A 116 14.87 4.93 -16.16
C LEU A 116 16.22 5.14 -15.49
N THR A 117 17.26 5.51 -16.24
CA THR A 117 18.59 5.79 -15.69
C THR A 117 18.99 7.24 -15.90
N TRP A 118 19.39 7.90 -14.82
CA TRP A 118 19.80 9.28 -14.76
C TRP A 118 21.33 9.32 -14.63
N ARG A 119 21.99 10.03 -15.54
CA ARG A 119 23.47 10.04 -15.60
C ARG A 119 24.13 10.89 -14.51
N TRP A 120 23.36 11.68 -13.77
CA TRP A 120 23.86 12.64 -12.77
C TRP A 120 24.28 11.98 -11.44
N LEU A 121 23.72 10.81 -11.09
CA LEU A 121 24.05 10.06 -9.88
C LEU A 121 24.91 8.84 -10.22
N ARG A 122 26.19 9.08 -10.55
CA ARG A 122 27.16 8.03 -10.92
C ARG A 122 28.10 7.60 -9.79
N PHE A 123 28.17 8.36 -8.71
CA PHE A 123 29.19 8.21 -7.65
C PHE A 123 28.63 7.68 -6.32
N PHE A 124 27.35 7.36 -6.28
CA PHE A 124 26.63 6.77 -5.16
C PHE A 124 25.98 5.46 -5.62
#